data_AF-A0A1H7PZ31-F1
#
_entry.id   AF-A0A1H7PZ31-F1
#
_cell.length_a   1.000
_cell.length_b   1.000
_cell.length_c   1.000
_cell.angle_alpha   90.00
_cell.angle_beta   90.00
_cell.angle_gamma   90.00
#
_symmetry.space_group_name_H-M   'P 1'
#
loop_
_entity.id
_entity.type
_entity.pdbx_description
1 polymer ?
#
loop_
_entity_poly.entity_id
_entity_poly.type
_entity_poly.pdbx_seq_one_letter_code
_entity_poly.pdbx_strand_id
1 'polypeptide(L)'
;MNTALKWMAAGAAALLLAGCGADSGSSSSSAPEAELVGTYAVKQNGALKELIRIEKQGDGYVMRDKVRTAEWSEPKMTMKPVTREHWTRITTDKENTAFVGVASEQLGIFKVPAGWQKNGFKTSTGYFLFYSRGPVEAYKL
;
A
#
# COMPACT_ATOMS: atom_id res chain seq x y z
N MET A 1 -9.26 -16.37 73.03
CA MET A 1 -8.68 -17.20 71.94
C MET A 1 -9.71 -17.20 70.82
N ASN A 2 -9.69 -16.18 69.96
CA ASN A 2 -9.02 -16.16 68.64
C ASN A 2 -9.98 -16.70 67.55
N THR A 3 -10.70 -15.77 66.91
CA THR A 3 -10.59 -15.37 65.48
C THR A 3 -11.20 -16.38 64.49
N ALA A 4 -12.38 -16.08 63.96
CA ALA A 4 -12.63 -15.35 62.71
C ALA A 4 -12.61 -16.28 61.47
N LEU A 5 -13.76 -16.87 61.19
CA LEU A 5 -14.03 -17.57 59.94
C LEU A 5 -14.55 -16.53 58.93
N LYS A 6 -13.66 -16.09 58.03
CA LYS A 6 -14.02 -15.59 56.70
C LYS A 6 -14.78 -16.72 55.98
N TRP A 7 -15.72 -16.47 55.08
CA TRP A 7 -15.53 -16.60 53.64
C TRP A 7 -16.76 -15.99 52.94
N MET A 8 -16.48 -15.30 51.85
CA MET A 8 -17.26 -14.26 51.20
C MET A 8 -18.52 -14.76 50.49
N ALA A 9 -19.49 -13.86 50.41
CA ALA A 9 -20.75 -13.96 49.71
C ALA A 9 -20.58 -14.12 48.18
N ALA A 10 -21.34 -15.06 47.61
CA ALA A 10 -21.85 -14.97 46.24
C ALA A 10 -22.77 -13.72 46.18
N GLY A 11 -22.66 -12.80 45.23
CA GLY A 11 -22.37 -12.97 43.81
C GLY A 11 -23.67 -12.74 43.05
N ALA A 12 -24.14 -11.49 42.96
CA ALA A 12 -25.24 -11.10 42.08
C ALA A 12 -25.24 -9.60 41.75
N ALA A 13 -25.15 -9.34 40.44
CA ALA A 13 -25.72 -8.24 39.67
C ALA A 13 -25.36 -6.77 40.00
N ALA A 14 -24.68 -6.11 39.05
CA ALA A 14 -25.10 -4.80 38.56
C ALA A 14 -24.53 -4.55 37.15
N LEU A 15 -25.47 -4.37 36.20
CA LEU A 15 -25.31 -3.96 34.81
C LEU A 15 -24.82 -2.51 34.71
N LEU A 16 -23.71 -2.25 34.01
CA LEU A 16 -23.24 -0.96 33.46
C LEU A 16 -22.03 -1.33 32.56
N LEU A 17 -21.81 -0.96 31.29
CA LEU A 17 -22.23 0.13 30.39
C LEU A 17 -22.01 -0.39 28.93
N ALA A 18 -22.94 -0.12 28.03
CA ALA A 18 -22.80 0.78 26.88
C ALA A 18 -21.57 0.59 25.95
N GLY A 19 -21.87 0.32 24.67
CA GLY A 19 -21.13 0.89 23.54
C GLY A 19 -20.13 -0.03 22.83
N CYS A 20 -20.58 -0.72 21.78
CA CYS A 20 -20.13 -0.52 20.39
C CYS A 20 -20.67 -1.67 19.53
N GLY A 21 -21.19 -1.32 18.35
CA GLY A 21 -21.80 -2.25 17.41
C GLY A 21 -20.86 -3.40 17.05
N ALA A 22 -21.36 -4.61 17.26
CA ALA A 22 -20.83 -5.81 16.66
C ALA A 22 -21.72 -6.15 15.47
N ASP A 23 -21.40 -5.59 14.31
CA ASP A 23 -21.79 -6.16 13.02
C ASP A 23 -20.50 -6.48 12.24
N SER A 24 -19.97 -7.66 12.59
CA SER A 24 -19.53 -8.70 11.65
C SER A 24 -18.86 -8.23 10.36
N GLY A 25 -17.55 -7.96 10.44
CA GLY A 25 -16.70 -7.76 9.27
C GLY A 25 -15.26 -7.53 9.66
N SER A 26 -14.55 -8.60 10.05
CA SER A 26 -13.10 -8.56 10.22
C SER A 26 -12.42 -8.28 8.88
N SER A 27 -12.31 -7.01 8.50
CA SER A 27 -11.19 -6.53 7.71
C SER A 27 -10.22 -5.89 8.70
N SER A 28 -9.11 -6.55 8.97
CA SER A 28 -7.89 -5.85 9.38
C SER A 28 -7.55 -4.87 8.26
N SER A 29 -8.09 -3.65 8.34
CA SER A 29 -8.04 -2.60 7.32
C SER A 29 -6.63 -2.05 7.19
N SER A 30 -5.72 -2.88 6.66
CA SER A 30 -4.45 -2.41 6.14
C SER A 30 -4.76 -1.36 5.07
N ALA A 31 -4.09 -0.21 5.12
CA ALA A 31 -4.24 0.82 4.10
C ALA A 31 -4.10 0.18 2.70
N PRO A 32 -4.90 0.57 1.70
CA PRO A 32 -4.92 -0.10 0.40
C PRO A 32 -3.52 -0.17 -0.23
N GLU A 33 -2.66 0.79 0.04
CA GLU A 33 -1.26 0.85 -0.39
C GLU A 33 -0.38 -0.28 0.16
N ALA A 34 -0.81 -0.99 1.21
CA ALA A 34 -0.14 -2.21 1.66
C ALA A 34 -0.09 -3.27 0.54
N GLU A 35 -1.05 -3.27 -0.39
CA GLU A 35 -1.01 -4.13 -1.57
C GLU A 35 0.13 -3.78 -2.53
N LEU A 36 0.72 -2.59 -2.43
CA LEU A 36 1.84 -2.16 -3.26
C LEU A 36 3.19 -2.61 -2.71
N VAL A 37 3.24 -3.18 -1.51
CA VAL A 37 4.47 -3.77 -0.95
C VAL A 37 4.86 -5.00 -1.77
N GLY A 38 6.12 -5.06 -2.21
CA GLY A 38 6.63 -6.15 -3.03
C GLY A 38 7.77 -5.74 -3.97
N THR A 39 8.28 -6.71 -4.72
CA THR A 39 9.29 -6.51 -5.75
C THR A 39 8.61 -6.35 -7.10
N TYR A 40 9.11 -5.42 -7.91
CA TYR A 40 8.58 -5.16 -9.24
C TYR A 40 9.68 -5.30 -10.29
N ALA A 41 9.34 -5.97 -11.36
CA ALA A 41 10.13 -6.08 -12.57
C ALA A 41 9.55 -5.23 -13.69
N VAL A 42 10.41 -4.87 -14.64
CA VAL A 42 10.02 -4.31 -15.93
C VAL A 42 10.55 -5.21 -17.05
N LYS A 43 9.87 -5.23 -18.18
CA LYS A 43 10.32 -5.99 -19.35
C LYS A 43 11.42 -5.21 -20.07
N GLN A 44 12.62 -5.77 -20.14
CA GLN A 44 13.76 -5.23 -20.87
C GLN A 44 14.30 -6.30 -21.83
N ASN A 45 14.39 -5.96 -23.11
CA ASN A 45 14.87 -6.89 -24.16
C ASN A 45 14.15 -8.25 -24.12
N GLY A 46 12.84 -8.24 -23.90
CA GLY A 46 12.02 -9.45 -23.85
C GLY A 46 12.00 -10.18 -22.50
N ALA A 47 12.96 -9.90 -21.60
CA ALA A 47 13.05 -10.55 -20.28
C ALA A 47 12.53 -9.64 -19.16
N LEU A 48 11.94 -10.23 -18.12
CA LEU A 48 11.61 -9.50 -16.89
C LEU A 48 12.90 -9.28 -16.09
N LYS A 49 13.12 -8.03 -15.66
CA LYS A 49 14.22 -7.66 -14.77
C LYS A 49 13.68 -6.89 -13.59
N GLU A 50 14.01 -7.35 -12.39
CA GLU A 50 13.76 -6.61 -11.15
C GLU A 50 14.32 -5.20 -11.25
N LEU A 51 13.51 -4.22 -10.86
CA LEU A 51 13.89 -2.81 -10.94
C LEU A 51 13.70 -2.10 -9.61
N ILE A 52 12.55 -2.29 -8.97
CA ILE A 52 12.25 -1.63 -7.69
C ILE A 52 11.68 -2.62 -6.67
N ARG A 53 11.78 -2.26 -5.40
CA ARG A 53 11.12 -2.91 -4.28
C ARG A 53 10.48 -1.87 -3.39
N ILE A 54 9.23 -2.08 -3.03
CA ILE A 54 8.49 -1.26 -2.08
C ILE A 54 8.41 -1.99 -0.75
N GLU A 55 8.80 -1.32 0.32
CA GLU A 55 8.79 -1.83 1.68
C GLU A 55 7.96 -0.89 2.56
N LYS A 56 7.18 -1.44 3.50
CA LYS A 56 6.53 -0.64 4.55
C LYS A 56 7.58 -0.25 5.59
N GLN A 57 7.63 1.03 5.97
CA GLN A 57 8.54 1.50 7.01
C GLN A 57 7.81 2.50 7.92
N GLY A 58 7.56 2.10 9.17
CA GLY A 58 6.71 2.86 10.09
C GLY A 58 5.34 3.12 9.46
N ASP A 59 4.94 4.39 9.42
CA ASP A 59 3.69 4.82 8.81
C ASP A 59 3.79 5.04 7.29
N GLY A 60 5.00 5.09 6.74
CA GLY A 60 5.28 5.37 5.35
C GLY A 60 5.66 4.14 4.53
N TYR A 61 6.17 4.40 3.33
CA TYR A 61 6.74 3.42 2.43
C TYR A 61 8.13 3.88 2.00
N VAL A 62 9.02 2.93 1.75
CA VAL A 62 10.31 3.22 1.12
C VAL A 62 10.46 2.40 -0.14
N MET A 63 11.15 3.00 -1.11
CA MET A 63 11.56 2.32 -2.32
C MET A 63 13.06 2.06 -2.30
N ARG A 64 13.42 0.86 -2.74
CA ARG A 64 14.77 0.49 -3.16
C ARG A 64 14.76 0.21 -4.66
N ASP A 65 15.89 0.40 -5.31
CA ASP A 65 16.05 0.22 -6.74
C ASP A 65 17.33 -0.54 -7.08
N LYS A 66 17.34 -1.16 -8.27
CA LYS A 66 18.50 -1.81 -8.90
C LYS A 66 18.92 -1.06 -10.18
N VAL A 67 18.79 0.27 -10.21
CA VAL A 67 19.08 1.05 -11.43
C VAL A 67 20.58 1.14 -11.69
N ARG A 68 21.39 1.27 -10.63
CA ARG A 68 22.84 1.50 -10.72
C ARG A 68 23.69 0.25 -10.50
N THR A 69 23.21 -0.69 -9.70
CA THR A 69 23.91 -1.92 -9.32
C THR A 69 22.92 -3.09 -9.31
N ALA A 70 23.44 -4.32 -9.31
CA ALA A 70 22.61 -5.52 -9.17
C ALA A 70 22.03 -5.68 -7.75
N GLU A 71 22.56 -4.93 -6.78
CA GLU A 71 22.14 -4.93 -5.39
C GLU A 71 21.06 -3.88 -5.14
N TRP A 72 20.19 -4.14 -4.17
CA TRP A 72 19.17 -3.16 -3.76
C TRP A 72 19.83 -1.91 -3.17
N SER A 73 19.41 -0.74 -3.62
CA SER A 73 19.82 0.53 -3.03
C SER A 73 19.39 0.65 -1.55
N GLU A 74 20.10 1.51 -0.81
CA GLU A 74 19.67 1.90 0.53
C GLU A 74 18.31 2.61 0.47
N PRO A 75 17.42 2.41 1.46
CA PRO A 75 16.08 2.99 1.48
C PRO A 75 16.14 4.49 1.77
N LYS A 76 16.48 5.28 0.74
CA LYS A 76 16.60 6.74 0.81
C LYS A 76 15.36 7.46 0.27
N MET A 77 14.54 6.77 -0.52
CA MET A 77 13.36 7.35 -1.14
C MET A 77 12.10 6.98 -0.36
N THR A 78 11.64 7.92 0.46
CA THR A 78 10.34 7.81 1.14
C THR A 78 9.21 8.12 0.17
N MET A 79 8.15 7.33 0.25
CA MET A 79 6.97 7.43 -0.59
C MET A 79 5.72 7.55 0.26
N LYS A 80 4.76 8.32 -0.24
CA LYS A 80 3.48 8.59 0.41
C LYS A 80 2.32 8.12 -0.46
N PRO A 81 1.18 7.75 0.14
CA PRO A 81 -0.06 7.51 -0.60
C PRO A 81 -0.39 8.66 -1.55
N VAL A 82 -0.83 8.32 -2.76
CA VAL A 82 -1.16 9.30 -3.79
C VAL A 82 -2.61 9.75 -3.64
N THR A 83 -2.83 11.05 -3.57
CA THR A 83 -4.18 11.62 -3.57
C THR A 83 -4.76 11.70 -4.97
N ARG A 84 -6.09 11.88 -5.09
CA ARG A 84 -6.76 12.06 -6.38
C ARG A 84 -6.20 13.26 -7.15
N GLU A 85 -5.88 14.36 -6.47
CA GLU A 85 -5.34 15.57 -7.11
C GLU A 85 -3.96 15.30 -7.70
N HIS A 86 -3.12 14.55 -6.98
CA HIS A 86 -1.79 14.19 -7.47
C HIS A 86 -1.87 13.17 -8.62
N TRP A 87 -2.76 12.19 -8.54
CA TRP A 87 -3.08 11.29 -9.65
C TRP A 87 -3.46 12.05 -10.92
N THR A 88 -4.41 12.99 -10.82
CA THR A 88 -4.87 13.79 -11.96
C THR A 88 -3.73 14.64 -12.53
N ARG A 89 -2.83 15.16 -11.69
CA ARG A 89 -1.66 15.92 -12.14
C ARG A 89 -0.68 15.05 -12.95
N ILE A 90 -0.41 13.84 -12.48
CA ILE A 90 0.54 12.91 -13.09
C ILE A 90 0.00 12.31 -14.39
N THR A 91 -1.25 11.87 -14.36
CA THR A 91 -1.83 11.04 -15.43
C THR A 91 -2.70 11.81 -16.40
N THR A 92 -3.02 13.07 -16.09
CA THR A 92 -4.06 13.89 -16.72
C THR A 92 -5.46 13.25 -16.70
N ASP A 93 -5.63 12.20 -15.90
CA ASP A 93 -6.89 11.50 -15.80
C ASP A 93 -7.87 12.22 -14.89
N LYS A 94 -8.91 12.79 -15.51
CA LYS A 94 -10.02 13.48 -14.83
C LYS A 94 -11.22 12.56 -14.58
N GLU A 95 -11.12 11.29 -14.97
CA GLU A 95 -12.17 10.30 -14.76
C GLU A 95 -12.07 9.70 -13.35
N ASN A 96 -13.12 8.96 -12.95
CA ASN A 96 -13.17 8.26 -11.67
C ASN A 96 -12.47 6.89 -11.73
N THR A 97 -11.32 6.81 -12.40
CA THR A 97 -10.50 5.59 -12.41
C THR A 97 -10.20 5.16 -10.99
N ALA A 98 -10.50 3.90 -10.66
CA ALA A 98 -10.05 3.30 -9.41
C ALA A 98 -8.52 3.15 -9.46
N PHE A 99 -7.82 3.68 -8.47
CA PHE A 99 -6.37 3.53 -8.39
C PHE A 99 -5.93 3.40 -6.93
N VAL A 100 -4.78 2.76 -6.76
CA VAL A 100 -3.99 2.78 -5.52
C VAL A 100 -2.58 3.16 -5.93
N GLY A 101 -1.94 4.07 -5.19
CA GLY A 101 -0.62 4.57 -5.56
C GLY A 101 0.18 5.01 -4.36
N VAL A 102 1.49 4.78 -4.43
CA VAL A 102 2.47 5.46 -3.59
C VAL A 102 3.45 6.19 -4.49
N ALA A 103 3.81 7.42 -4.12
CA ALA A 103 4.74 8.23 -4.89
C ALA A 103 5.64 9.09 -4.00
N SER A 104 6.81 9.41 -4.54
CA SER A 104 7.61 10.59 -4.20
C SER A 104 7.44 11.65 -5.29
N GLU A 105 8.14 12.77 -5.17
CA GLU A 105 8.21 13.79 -6.24
C GLU A 105 8.88 13.27 -7.53
N GLN A 106 9.68 12.19 -7.45
CA GLN A 106 10.49 11.70 -8.57
C GLN A 106 9.94 10.42 -9.22
N LEU A 107 9.25 9.59 -8.44
CA LEU A 107 8.81 8.26 -8.87
C LEU A 107 7.54 7.85 -8.14
N GLY A 108 6.64 7.18 -8.85
CA GLY A 108 5.49 6.48 -8.25
C GLY A 108 5.31 5.08 -8.79
N ILE A 109 4.66 4.23 -8.00
CA ILE A 109 4.11 2.94 -8.42
C ILE A 109 2.60 2.99 -8.21
N PHE A 110 1.87 2.53 -9.20
CA PHE A 110 0.42 2.58 -9.22
C PHE A 110 -0.15 1.20 -9.55
N LYS A 111 -1.31 0.93 -8.97
CA LYS A 111 -2.24 -0.12 -9.38
C LYS A 111 -3.51 0.52 -9.91
N VAL A 112 -3.96 0.04 -11.05
CA VAL A 112 -5.19 0.41 -11.76
C VAL A 112 -5.84 -0.86 -12.32
N PRO A 113 -7.09 -0.80 -12.83
CA PRO A 113 -7.67 -1.91 -13.56
C PRO A 113 -6.75 -2.40 -14.69
N ALA A 114 -6.62 -3.72 -14.82
CA ALA A 114 -5.90 -4.31 -15.93
C ALA A 114 -6.54 -3.87 -17.27
N GLY A 115 -5.70 -3.55 -18.25
CA GLY A 115 -6.13 -2.99 -19.53
C GLY A 115 -6.34 -1.47 -19.53
N TRP A 116 -6.16 -0.79 -18.39
CA TRP A 116 -6.26 0.67 -18.32
C TRP A 116 -5.30 1.34 -19.31
N GLN A 117 -5.80 2.41 -19.95
CA GLN A 117 -5.10 3.13 -20.99
C GLN A 117 -5.27 4.64 -20.84
N LYS A 118 -4.18 5.39 -20.97
CA LYS A 118 -4.18 6.86 -20.97
C LYS A 118 -2.97 7.40 -21.71
N ASN A 119 -3.15 8.47 -22.49
CA ASN A 119 -2.06 9.19 -23.17
C ASN A 119 -1.10 8.29 -23.97
N GLY A 120 -1.63 7.27 -24.65
CA GLY A 120 -0.84 6.30 -25.42
C GLY A 120 -0.16 5.20 -24.59
N PHE A 121 -0.18 5.29 -23.25
CA PHE A 121 0.23 4.21 -22.37
C PHE A 121 -0.92 3.24 -22.11
N LYS A 122 -0.62 1.93 -22.07
CA LYS A 122 -1.53 0.86 -21.66
C LYS A 122 -0.81 -0.09 -20.71
N THR A 123 -1.46 -0.52 -19.64
CA THR A 123 -0.96 -1.58 -18.75
C THR A 123 -1.82 -2.83 -18.89
N SER A 124 -1.21 -3.99 -19.13
CA SER A 124 -1.89 -5.28 -19.13
C SER A 124 -1.96 -5.89 -17.73
N THR A 125 -0.96 -5.60 -16.89
CA THR A 125 -0.90 -6.10 -15.50
C THR A 125 -1.75 -5.29 -14.53
N GLY A 126 -2.11 -4.06 -14.90
CA GLY A 126 -2.70 -3.09 -13.98
C GLY A 126 -1.66 -2.39 -13.10
N TYR A 127 -0.37 -2.74 -13.19
CA TYR A 127 0.71 -2.09 -12.46
C TYR A 127 1.57 -1.25 -13.40
N PHE A 128 1.96 -0.06 -12.96
CA PHE A 128 2.92 0.75 -13.70
C PHE A 128 3.74 1.67 -12.80
N LEU A 129 4.99 1.88 -13.20
CA LEU A 129 5.88 2.89 -12.65
C LEU A 129 5.67 4.19 -13.39
N PHE A 130 5.67 5.31 -12.68
CA PHE A 130 5.71 6.65 -13.27
C PHE A 130 7.00 7.35 -12.84
N TYR A 131 7.73 7.90 -13.80
CA TYR A 131 8.93 8.70 -13.56
C TYR A 131 9.13 9.68 -14.71
N SER A 132 10.22 10.45 -14.69
CA SER A 132 10.47 11.57 -15.62
C SER A 132 10.45 11.22 -17.11
N ARG A 133 10.61 9.95 -17.51
CA ARG A 133 10.52 9.51 -18.92
C ARG A 133 9.13 9.01 -19.31
N GLY A 134 8.16 9.09 -18.41
CA GLY A 134 6.80 8.60 -18.61
C GLY A 134 6.52 7.26 -17.92
N PRO A 135 5.29 6.74 -18.07
CA PRO A 135 4.87 5.51 -17.44
C PRO A 135 5.49 4.27 -18.10
N VAL A 136 5.82 3.27 -17.29
CA VAL A 136 6.32 1.96 -17.75
C VAL A 136 5.54 0.85 -17.06
N GLU A 137 5.14 -0.16 -17.82
CA GLU A 137 4.46 -1.33 -17.28
C GLU A 137 5.33 -2.06 -16.27
N ALA A 138 4.75 -2.35 -15.11
CA ALA A 138 5.40 -3.06 -14.03
C ALA A 138 4.77 -4.45 -13.86
N TYR A 139 5.61 -5.39 -13.46
CA TYR A 139 5.23 -6.77 -13.16
C TYR A 139 5.54 -6.99 -11.70
N LYS A 140 4.51 -7.11 -10.87
CA LYS A 140 4.70 -7.49 -9.47
C LYS A 140 5.13 -8.96 -9.43
N LEU A 141 6.21 -9.27 -8.72
CA LEU A 141 6.77 -10.61 -8.56
C LEU A 141 6.22 -11.31 -7.31
#